data_AF-A0A5J9UVX6-F1
#
_entry.id   AF-A0A5J9UVX6-F1
#
_cell.length_a   1.000
_cell.length_b   1.000
_cell.length_c   1.000
_cell.angle_alpha   90.00
_cell.angle_beta   90.00
_cell.angle_gamma   90.00
#
_symmetry.space_group_name_H-M   'P 1'
#
loop_
_entity.id
_entity.type
_entity.pdbx_description
1 polymer ?
#
loop_
_entity_poly.entity_id
_entity_poly.type
_entity_poly.pdbx_seq_one_letter_code
_entity_poly.pdbx_strand_id
1 'polypeptide(L)'
;MASPSCASSRTRSIIRRAIPEPLPLIECPYHPDETVVRLIADTPQNRGKVFYRCMKNARTPEACTFFKWKNKYIEYLVDGGFLEEPEEPMPAAVANTDDVRGTIVELTCAVGELKGAVSELQQAVGKRSTPFGAGEMIHMLLAVNLVVVVAFVVLALFK
;
A
#
# COMPACT_ATOMS: atom_id res chain seq x y z
N MET A 1 -27.25 13.77 10.49
CA MET A 1 -26.48 12.51 10.46
C MET A 1 -26.26 12.18 8.99
N ALA A 2 -25.03 12.32 8.49
CA ALA A 2 -24.72 12.14 7.08
C ALA A 2 -23.91 10.84 6.91
N SER A 3 -24.42 9.93 6.09
CA SER A 3 -23.74 8.70 5.68
C SER A 3 -22.50 9.03 4.84
N PRO A 4 -21.37 8.31 5.01
CA PRO A 4 -20.27 8.43 4.07
C PRO A 4 -20.59 7.58 2.83
N SER A 5 -20.87 8.26 1.72
CA SER A 5 -20.92 7.65 0.39
C SER A 5 -19.53 7.13 0.03
N CYS A 6 -19.39 5.81 -0.12
CA CYS A 6 -18.22 5.20 -0.74
C CYS A 6 -18.16 5.65 -2.22
N ALA A 7 -17.42 6.73 -2.48
CA ALA A 7 -16.97 7.04 -3.82
C ALA A 7 -16.08 5.88 -4.29
N SER A 8 -16.62 5.07 -5.19
CA SER A 8 -15.87 4.04 -5.91
C SER A 8 -14.84 4.76 -6.78
N SER A 9 -13.64 4.94 -6.24
CA SER A 9 -12.45 5.18 -7.07
C SER A 9 -12.35 3.99 -8.00
N ARG A 10 -12.75 4.18 -9.27
CA ARG A 10 -12.44 3.27 -10.37
C ARG A 10 -10.93 3.32 -10.59
N THR A 11 -10.18 2.72 -9.68
CA THR A 11 -8.82 2.28 -9.97
C THR A 11 -9.00 1.26 -11.08
N ARG A 12 -8.76 1.65 -12.34
CA ARG A 12 -8.76 0.74 -13.49
C ARG A 12 -7.70 -0.32 -13.19
N SER A 13 -8.16 -1.40 -12.59
CA SER A 13 -7.42 -2.61 -12.29
C SER A 13 -7.10 -3.27 -13.62
N ILE A 14 -6.08 -2.77 -14.31
CA ILE A 14 -5.49 -3.39 -15.50
C ILE A 14 -4.77 -4.71 -15.11
N ILE A 15 -4.68 -5.04 -13.82
CA ILE A 15 -3.76 -6.06 -13.27
C ILE A 15 -4.38 -7.46 -13.16
N ARG A 16 -5.32 -7.87 -14.02
CA ARG A 16 -5.77 -9.28 -14.06
C ARG A 16 -5.98 -9.87 -15.45
N ARG A 17 -5.52 -9.22 -16.52
CA ARG A 17 -5.43 -9.86 -17.84
C ARG A 17 -3.97 -10.10 -18.18
N ALA A 18 -3.66 -11.30 -18.67
CA ALA A 18 -2.31 -11.67 -19.07
C ALA A 18 -1.91 -10.79 -20.26
N ILE A 19 -1.09 -9.78 -19.97
CA ILE A 19 -0.50 -8.93 -21.01
C ILE A 19 0.42 -9.81 -21.86
N PRO A 20 0.26 -9.84 -23.19
CA PRO A 20 1.11 -10.64 -24.04
C PRO A 20 2.56 -10.18 -23.91
N GLU A 21 3.45 -11.12 -23.64
CA GLU A 21 4.89 -10.92 -23.67
C GLU A 21 5.48 -11.76 -24.82
N PRO A 22 6.32 -11.17 -25.70
CA PRO A 22 6.80 -9.79 -25.65
C PRO A 22 5.76 -8.77 -26.15
N LEU A 23 5.74 -7.59 -25.53
CA LEU A 23 4.95 -6.45 -26.04
C LEU A 23 5.42 -6.04 -27.44
N PRO A 24 4.50 -5.64 -28.34
CA PRO A 24 4.84 -5.23 -29.70
C PRO A 24 5.74 -3.99 -29.68
N LEU A 25 6.76 -4.00 -30.55
CA LEU A 25 7.66 -2.87 -30.77
C LEU A 25 7.18 -2.13 -32.02
N ILE A 26 6.49 -1.01 -31.81
CA ILE A 26 5.91 -0.23 -32.90
C ILE A 26 6.94 0.75 -33.48
N GLU A 27 6.59 1.34 -34.62
CA GLU A 27 7.29 2.51 -35.16
C GLU A 27 7.16 3.72 -34.23
N CYS A 28 8.19 4.55 -34.17
CA CYS A 28 8.16 5.77 -33.40
C CYS A 28 7.17 6.76 -34.05
N PRO A 29 6.24 7.36 -33.28
CA PRO A 29 5.26 8.29 -33.84
C PRO A 29 5.87 9.57 -34.42
N TYR A 30 7.14 9.86 -34.09
CA TYR A 30 7.88 11.01 -34.61
C TYR A 30 8.86 10.63 -35.72
N HIS A 31 9.20 9.35 -35.85
CA HIS A 31 10.20 8.82 -36.79
C HIS A 31 9.70 7.46 -37.30
N PRO A 32 8.81 7.45 -38.32
CA PRO A 32 8.21 6.21 -38.83
C PRO A 32 9.24 5.19 -39.34
N ASP A 33 10.43 5.65 -39.72
CA ASP A 33 11.58 4.84 -40.12
C ASP A 33 12.28 4.11 -38.96
N GLU A 34 11.93 4.42 -37.72
CA GLU A 34 12.64 3.96 -36.52
C GLU A 34 11.71 3.20 -35.57
N THR A 35 12.03 1.93 -35.30
CA THR A 35 11.29 1.11 -34.35
C THR A 35 11.67 1.45 -32.89
N VAL A 36 10.67 1.50 -32.01
CA VAL A 36 10.86 1.65 -30.57
C VAL A 36 11.58 0.43 -29.99
N VAL A 37 12.52 0.66 -29.07
CA VAL A 37 13.34 -0.39 -28.46
C VAL A 37 12.98 -0.59 -26.99
N ARG A 38 12.90 -1.86 -26.57
CA ARG A 38 12.77 -2.28 -25.17
C ARG A 38 14.13 -2.26 -24.48
N LEU A 39 14.25 -1.55 -23.37
CA LEU A 39 15.48 -1.42 -22.57
C LEU A 39 15.20 -1.66 -21.09
N ILE A 40 16.25 -2.00 -20.34
CA ILE A 40 16.22 -2.15 -18.89
C ILE A 40 17.06 -1.03 -18.29
N ALA A 41 16.47 -0.27 -17.37
CA ALA A 41 17.17 0.80 -16.70
C ALA A 41 18.25 0.23 -15.77
N ASP A 42 19.43 0.82 -15.84
CA ASP A 42 20.62 0.51 -15.04
C ASP A 42 20.87 1.54 -13.92
N THR A 43 20.22 2.71 -14.03
CA THR A 43 20.33 3.79 -13.05
C THR A 43 19.95 3.31 -11.63
N PRO A 44 20.65 3.76 -10.58
CA PRO A 44 20.47 3.23 -9.23
C PRO A 44 19.02 3.24 -8.73
N GLN A 45 18.26 4.30 -9.04
CA GLN A 45 16.87 4.47 -8.59
C GLN A 45 15.86 3.60 -9.38
N ASN A 46 16.19 3.22 -10.61
CA ASN A 46 15.27 2.53 -11.51
C ASN A 46 15.80 1.18 -11.99
N ARG A 47 16.83 0.65 -11.32
CA ARG A 47 17.50 -0.58 -11.72
C ARG A 47 16.50 -1.72 -11.94
N GLY A 48 16.57 -2.35 -13.11
CA GLY A 48 15.71 -3.47 -13.48
C GLY A 48 14.34 -3.07 -14.06
N LYS A 49 13.95 -1.79 -14.02
CA LYS A 49 12.70 -1.34 -14.63
C LYS A 49 12.81 -1.33 -16.15
N VAL A 50 11.77 -1.82 -16.82
CA VAL A 50 11.69 -1.86 -18.28
C VAL A 50 11.07 -0.57 -18.82
N PHE A 51 11.64 -0.03 -19.88
CA PHE A 51 11.11 1.10 -20.63
C PHE A 51 11.28 0.91 -22.13
N TYR A 52 10.53 1.70 -22.88
CA TYR A 52 10.47 1.68 -24.33
C TYR A 52 10.82 3.09 -24.82
N ARG A 53 11.78 3.20 -25.75
CA ARG A 53 12.15 4.49 -26.34
C ARG A 53 12.54 4.39 -27.80
N CYS A 54 12.42 5.50 -28.52
CA CYS A 54 13.07 5.65 -29.80
C CYS A 54 14.58 5.89 -29.61
N MET A 55 15.39 5.29 -30.49
CA MET A 55 16.85 5.40 -30.46
C MET A 55 17.40 6.46 -31.43
N LYS A 56 16.54 7.07 -32.27
CA LYS A 56 16.93 8.15 -33.17
C LYS A 56 17.63 9.25 -32.39
N ASN A 57 18.86 9.55 -32.81
CA ASN A 57 19.69 10.63 -32.24
C ASN A 57 19.96 10.50 -30.73
N ALA A 58 19.83 9.31 -30.12
CA ALA A 58 19.87 9.12 -28.68
C ALA A 58 21.15 9.57 -27.97
N ARG A 59 22.26 9.77 -28.70
CA ARG A 59 23.56 10.24 -28.18
C ARG A 59 23.83 11.72 -28.45
N THR A 60 22.85 12.45 -28.96
CA THR A 60 22.96 13.85 -29.37
C THR A 60 21.91 14.69 -28.63
N PRO A 61 22.05 16.02 -28.57
CA PRO A 61 21.02 16.89 -28.00
C PRO A 61 19.68 16.84 -28.75
N GLU A 62 19.66 16.34 -29.99
CA GLU A 62 18.47 16.19 -30.83
C GLU A 62 17.80 14.81 -30.66
N ALA A 63 18.03 14.15 -29.52
CA ALA A 63 17.44 12.85 -29.23
C ALA A 63 15.92 12.89 -29.29
N CYS A 64 15.32 11.88 -29.92
CA CYS A 64 13.88 11.72 -29.91
C CYS A 64 13.35 11.62 -28.47
N THR A 65 12.24 12.32 -28.21
CA THR A 65 11.61 12.41 -26.88
C THR A 65 10.63 11.28 -26.60
N PHE A 66 10.40 10.35 -27.54
CA PHE A 66 9.54 9.20 -27.29
C PHE A 66 10.17 8.27 -26.24
N PHE A 67 9.55 8.26 -25.05
CA PHE A 67 9.95 7.44 -23.92
C PHE A 67 8.72 7.06 -23.10
N LYS A 68 8.55 5.78 -22.77
CA LYS A 68 7.49 5.29 -21.89
C LYS A 68 8.01 4.15 -21.01
N TRP A 69 7.76 4.24 -19.70
CA TRP A 69 7.90 3.08 -18.81
C TRP A 69 6.92 1.97 -19.24
N LYS A 70 7.26 0.69 -18.98
CA LYS A 70 6.47 -0.47 -19.42
C LYS A 70 4.96 -0.30 -19.23
N ASN A 71 4.49 0.07 -18.03
CA ASN A 71 3.06 0.24 -17.76
C ASN A 71 2.41 1.33 -18.64
N LYS A 72 3.12 2.43 -18.87
CA LYS A 72 2.67 3.52 -19.75
C LYS A 72 2.76 3.17 -21.24
N TYR A 73 3.68 2.28 -21.60
CA TYR A 73 3.76 1.76 -22.94
C TYR A 73 2.58 0.84 -23.26
N ILE A 74 2.16 -0.02 -22.31
CA ILE A 74 0.95 -0.84 -22.44
C ILE A 74 -0.28 0.04 -22.64
N GLU A 75 -0.49 1.03 -21.77
CA GLU A 75 -1.60 1.99 -21.91
C GLU A 75 -1.60 2.61 -23.31
N TYR A 76 -0.44 3.06 -23.78
CA TYR A 76 -0.29 3.66 -25.10
C TYR A 76 -0.59 2.69 -26.26
N LEU A 77 -0.18 1.41 -26.14
CA LEU A 77 -0.47 0.41 -27.16
C LEU A 77 -1.96 0.10 -27.26
N VAL A 78 -2.65 0.00 -26.11
CA VAL A 78 -4.11 -0.20 -26.06
C VAL A 78 -4.83 1.01 -26.66
N ASP A 79 -4.46 2.22 -26.22
CA ASP A 79 -5.06 3.47 -26.72
C ASP A 79 -4.85 3.65 -28.23
N GLY A 80 -3.72 3.16 -28.76
CA GLY A 80 -3.39 3.20 -30.18
C GLY A 80 -3.92 2.03 -31.02
N GLY A 81 -4.63 1.07 -30.41
CA GLY A 81 -5.12 -0.13 -31.09
C GLY A 81 -4.01 -1.09 -31.55
N PHE A 82 -2.80 -0.95 -31.03
CA PHE A 82 -1.65 -1.82 -31.33
C PHE A 82 -1.62 -3.10 -30.49
N LEU A 83 -2.47 -3.16 -29.47
CA LEU A 83 -2.64 -4.32 -28.62
C LEU A 83 -4.15 -4.49 -28.46
N GLU A 84 -4.69 -5.54 -29.07
CA GLU A 84 -6.09 -5.91 -28.88
C GLU A 84 -6.31 -6.14 -27.40
N GLU A 85 -7.33 -5.48 -26.82
CA GLU A 85 -7.84 -5.95 -25.54
C GLU A 85 -8.19 -7.42 -25.75
N PRO A 86 -7.68 -8.36 -24.92
CA PRO A 86 -8.00 -9.76 -25.09
C PRO A 86 -9.52 -9.86 -25.19
N GLU A 87 -10.03 -10.22 -26.38
CA GLU A 87 -11.44 -10.48 -26.56
C GLU A 87 -11.82 -11.44 -25.45
N GLU A 88 -12.74 -11.03 -24.59
CA GLU A 88 -13.27 -11.89 -23.54
C GLU A 88 -13.62 -13.22 -24.21
N PRO A 89 -12.94 -14.34 -23.91
CA PRO A 89 -13.45 -15.61 -24.35
C PRO A 89 -14.83 -15.74 -23.70
N MET A 90 -15.84 -15.74 -24.56
CA MET A 90 -17.23 -16.09 -24.25
C MET A 90 -17.30 -17.21 -23.21
N PRO A 91 -18.29 -17.17 -22.31
CA PRO A 91 -18.21 -17.71 -20.96
C PRO A 91 -18.18 -19.24 -20.96
N ALA A 92 -17.00 -19.82 -20.72
CA ALA A 92 -16.87 -21.23 -20.32
C ALA A 92 -16.09 -21.40 -19.01
N ALA A 93 -15.52 -20.33 -18.44
CA ALA A 93 -14.70 -20.38 -17.21
C ALA A 93 -15.21 -19.48 -16.07
N VAL A 94 -16.51 -19.24 -15.99
CA VAL A 94 -17.14 -18.47 -14.88
C VAL A 94 -17.22 -19.28 -13.58
N ALA A 95 -16.91 -20.58 -13.61
CA ALA A 95 -17.06 -21.43 -12.42
C ALA A 95 -16.11 -21.09 -11.25
N ASN A 96 -14.99 -20.39 -11.50
CA ASN A 96 -13.99 -20.10 -10.46
C ASN A 96 -14.03 -18.67 -9.90
N THR A 97 -14.69 -17.73 -10.59
CA THR A 97 -14.75 -16.34 -10.12
C THR A 97 -15.79 -16.13 -9.02
N ASP A 98 -16.86 -16.94 -9.00
CA ASP A 98 -17.85 -16.92 -7.94
C ASP A 98 -17.30 -17.50 -6.63
N ASP A 99 -16.42 -18.51 -6.73
CA ASP A 99 -15.70 -19.08 -5.60
C ASP A 99 -14.67 -18.10 -5.00
N VAL A 100 -13.89 -17.43 -5.86
CA VAL A 100 -12.97 -16.37 -5.42
C VAL A 100 -13.73 -15.17 -4.83
N ARG A 101 -14.90 -14.82 -5.38
CA ARG A 101 -15.74 -13.76 -4.82
C ARG A 101 -16.33 -14.18 -3.47
N GLY A 102 -16.75 -15.43 -3.33
CA GLY A 102 -17.23 -16.00 -2.07
C GLY A 102 -16.17 -15.94 -0.98
N THR A 103 -14.97 -16.43 -1.26
CA THR A 103 -13.83 -16.40 -0.32
C THR A 103 -13.40 -14.99 0.06
N ILE A 104 -13.47 -14.01 -0.86
CA ILE A 104 -13.21 -12.60 -0.54
C ILE A 104 -14.26 -12.07 0.45
N VAL A 105 -15.54 -12.37 0.24
CA VAL A 105 -16.62 -11.93 1.14
C VAL A 105 -16.45 -12.56 2.52
N GLU A 106 -16.17 -13.86 2.57
CA GLU A 106 -15.93 -14.60 3.82
C GLU A 106 -14.73 -14.03 4.58
N LEU A 107 -13.60 -13.81 3.90
CA LEU A 107 -12.40 -13.23 4.50
C LEU A 107 -12.65 -11.80 5.01
N THR A 108 -13.43 -11.00 4.27
CA THR A 108 -13.77 -9.64 4.68
C THR A 108 -14.65 -9.65 5.94
N CYS A 109 -15.55 -10.61 6.06
CA CYS A 109 -16.37 -10.82 7.25
C CYS A 109 -15.48 -11.20 8.46
N ALA A 110 -14.60 -12.19 8.30
CA ALA A 110 -13.68 -12.63 9.34
C ALA A 110 -12.73 -11.52 9.81
N VAL A 111 -12.25 -10.67 8.90
CA VAL A 111 -11.44 -9.48 9.25
C VAL A 111 -12.25 -8.47 10.09
N GLY A 112 -13.54 -8.32 9.80
CA GLY A 112 -14.44 -7.48 10.60
C GLY A 112 -14.60 -7.99 12.03
N GLU A 113 -14.83 -9.29 12.20
CA GLU A 113 -14.94 -9.95 13.50
C GLU A 113 -13.65 -9.84 14.31
N LEU A 114 -12.51 -10.14 13.67
CA LEU A 114 -11.20 -10.05 14.33
C LEU A 114 -10.91 -8.62 14.78
N LYS A 115 -11.25 -7.61 13.96
CA LYS A 115 -11.08 -6.19 14.33
C LYS A 115 -11.98 -5.81 15.51
N GLY A 116 -13.19 -6.37 15.59
CA GLY A 116 -14.08 -6.22 16.74
C GLY A 116 -13.43 -6.77 18.01
N ALA A 117 -13.00 -8.03 17.98
CA ALA A 117 -12.35 -8.69 19.11
C ALA A 117 -11.07 -7.96 19.57
N VAL A 118 -10.26 -7.45 18.63
CA VAL A 118 -9.07 -6.64 18.96
C VAL A 118 -9.46 -5.35 19.67
N SER A 119 -10.56 -4.69 19.26
CA SER A 119 -11.04 -3.46 19.89
C SER A 119 -11.53 -3.72 21.32
N GLU A 120 -12.23 -4.82 21.55
CA GLU A 120 -12.66 -5.25 22.89
C GLU A 120 -11.47 -5.57 23.80
N LEU A 121 -10.48 -6.30 23.29
CA LEU A 121 -9.25 -6.60 24.03
C LEU A 121 -8.45 -5.35 24.34
N GLN A 122 -8.33 -4.39 23.41
CA GLN A 122 -7.67 -3.11 23.68
C GLN A 122 -8.39 -2.34 24.79
N GLN A 123 -9.72 -2.36 24.83
CA GLN A 123 -10.48 -1.71 25.89
C GLN A 123 -10.33 -2.44 27.24
N ALA A 124 -10.28 -3.78 27.24
CA ALA A 124 -10.04 -4.57 28.44
C ALA A 124 -8.62 -4.38 28.98
N VAL A 125 -7.62 -4.28 28.10
CA VAL A 125 -6.24 -3.97 28.46
C VAL A 125 -6.12 -2.54 28.97
N GLY A 126 -6.77 -1.56 28.33
CA GLY A 126 -6.83 -0.17 28.78
C GLY A 126 -7.48 0.00 30.16
N LYS A 127 -8.48 -0.84 30.48
CA LYS A 127 -9.10 -0.90 31.82
C LYS A 127 -8.23 -1.63 32.86
N ARG A 128 -7.39 -2.58 32.44
CA ARG A 128 -6.42 -3.26 33.33
C ARG A 128 -5.13 -2.47 33.54
N SER A 129 -4.81 -1.52 32.66
CA SER A 129 -3.61 -0.68 32.76
C SER A 129 -3.73 0.51 33.71
N THR A 130 -4.64 0.48 34.69
CA THR A 130 -4.48 1.33 35.88
C THR A 130 -4.06 0.47 37.08
N PRO A 131 -2.76 0.30 37.32
CA PRO A 131 -2.25 0.19 38.66
C PRO A 131 -1.46 1.47 38.95
N PHE A 132 -2.07 2.37 39.73
CA PHE A 132 -1.45 3.57 40.33
C PHE A 132 -0.74 4.50 39.34
N GLY A 133 -1.42 5.60 38.97
CA GLY A 133 -0.75 6.70 38.29
C GLY A 133 0.48 7.13 39.10
N ALA A 134 1.62 7.35 38.45
CA ALA A 134 2.90 7.63 39.11
C ALA A 134 2.82 8.72 40.22
N GLY A 135 1.86 9.66 40.09
CA GLY A 135 1.56 10.67 41.12
C GLY A 135 1.05 10.10 42.45
N GLU A 136 0.17 9.08 42.45
CA GLU A 136 -0.33 8.46 43.69
C GLU A 136 0.78 7.67 44.41
N MET A 137 1.67 7.02 43.65
CA MET A 137 2.81 6.31 44.22
C MET A 137 3.79 7.27 44.91
N ILE A 138 4.03 8.44 44.31
CA ILE A 138 4.86 9.50 44.90
C ILE A 138 4.22 10.05 46.17
N HIS A 139 2.91 10.30 46.15
CA HIS A 139 2.19 10.77 47.36
C HIS A 139 2.27 9.78 48.52
N MET A 140 2.15 8.47 48.25
CA MET A 140 2.31 7.43 49.27
C MET A 140 3.74 7.38 49.83
N LEU A 141 4.77 7.44 48.96
CA LEU A 141 6.17 7.49 49.37
C LEU A 141 6.49 8.72 50.23
N LEU A 142 5.97 9.89 49.84
CA LEU A 142 6.12 11.13 50.61
C LEU A 142 5.42 11.04 51.96
N ALA A 143 4.20 10.48 52.02
CA ALA A 143 3.47 10.29 53.27
C ALA A 143 4.21 9.35 54.23
N VAL A 144 4.73 8.23 53.74
CA VAL A 144 5.51 7.29 54.56
C VAL A 144 6.80 7.95 55.06
N ASN A 145 7.56 8.63 54.20
CA ASN A 145 8.75 9.37 54.61
C ASN A 145 8.43 10.45 55.65
N LEU A 146 7.32 11.18 55.49
CA LEU A 146 6.89 12.20 56.45
C LEU A 146 6.59 11.58 57.82
N VAL A 147 5.85 10.47 57.87
CA VAL A 147 5.55 9.75 59.12
C VAL A 147 6.82 9.28 59.81
N VAL A 148 7.77 8.72 59.05
CA VAL A 148 9.06 8.26 59.58
C VAL A 148 9.86 9.44 60.16
N VAL A 149 9.99 10.54 59.43
CA VAL A 149 10.71 11.73 59.90
C VAL A 149 10.07 12.31 61.15
N VAL A 150 8.74 12.44 61.19
CA VAL A 150 8.01 12.91 62.37
C VAL A 150 8.24 11.99 63.56
N ALA A 151 8.19 10.67 63.37
CA ALA A 151 8.47 9.71 64.43
C ALA A 151 9.90 9.85 64.98
N PHE A 152 10.89 10.04 64.10
CA PHE A 152 12.27 10.29 64.52
C PHE A 152 12.44 11.60 65.29
N VAL A 153 11.80 12.69 64.85
CA VAL A 153 11.83 13.98 65.56
C VAL A 153 11.18 13.86 66.93
N VAL A 154 10.01 13.22 67.02
CA VAL A 154 9.34 12.97 68.31
C VAL A 154 10.27 12.15 69.22
N LEU A 155 10.81 11.02 68.75
CA LEU A 155 11.72 10.19 69.54
C LEU A 155 13.01 10.91 69.96
N ALA A 156 13.48 11.90 69.20
CA ALA A 156 14.63 12.72 69.53
C ALA A 156 14.31 13.83 70.55
N LEU A 157 13.08 14.34 70.58
CA LEU A 157 12.63 15.36 71.54
C LEU A 157 12.28 14.78 72.92
N PHE A 158 11.96 13.48 72.99
CA PHE A 158 11.65 12.76 74.23
C PHE A 158 12.82 11.91 74.76
N LYS A 159 14.05 12.16 74.30
CA LYS A 159 15.30 11.65 74.86
C LYS A 159 16.01 12.75 75.63
#